data_AF-A0ABD6FHE7-F1
#
_entry.id   AF-A0ABD6FHE7-F1
#
_cell.length_a   1.000
_cell.length_b   1.000
_cell.length_c   1.000
_cell.angle_alpha   90.00
_cell.angle_beta   90.00
_cell.angle_gamma   90.00
#
_symmetry.space_group_name_H-M   'P 1'
#
loop_
_entity.id
_entity.type
_entity.pdbx_description
1 polymer ?
#
loop_
_entity_poly.entity_id
_entity_poly.type
_entity_poly.pdbx_seq_one_letter_code
_entity_poly.pdbx_strand_id
1 'polypeptide(L)' 'MSDKPTGREHIDLTRDPTPGVADHALPEGAERHPLIDLSRDPNPGKADHALPDDE' A
#
# COMPACT_ATOMS: atom_id res chain seq x y z
N MET A 1 22.07 -10.11 -22.83
CA MET A 1 20.77 -10.01 -22.16
C MET A 1 21.01 -9.32 -20.84
N SER A 2 20.59 -8.06 -20.66
CA SER A 2 20.83 -7.34 -19.41
C SER A 2 19.90 -7.87 -18.33
N ASP A 3 20.50 -8.50 -17.32
CA ASP A 3 19.87 -8.81 -16.04
C ASP A 3 19.56 -7.47 -15.36
N LYS A 4 18.32 -6.99 -15.48
CA LYS A 4 17.89 -5.81 -14.75
C LYS A 4 17.41 -6.30 -13.39
N PRO A 5 17.88 -5.71 -12.28
CA PRO A 5 17.37 -6.06 -10.96
C PRO A 5 15.86 -5.79 -10.94
N THR A 6 15.08 -6.81 -10.61
CA THR A 6 13.61 -6.77 -10.57
C THR A 6 13.06 -6.73 -9.15
N GLY A 7 13.91 -6.96 -8.13
CA GLY A 7 13.52 -6.95 -6.73
C GLY A 7 13.90 -5.65 -6.01
N ARG A 8 13.58 -5.58 -4.71
CA ARG A 8 13.83 -4.40 -3.87
C ARG A 8 15.30 -4.25 -3.44
N GLU A 9 16.18 -5.18 -3.84
CA GLU A 9 17.61 -5.19 -3.45
C GLU A 9 18.41 -3.94 -3.87
N HIS A 10 17.92 -3.17 -4.84
CA HIS A 10 18.55 -1.93 -5.29
C HIS A 10 17.98 -0.66 -4.62
N ILE A 11 16.98 -0.81 -3.74
CA ILE A 11 16.38 0.31 -3.01
C ILE A 11 17.20 0.56 -1.74
N ASP A 12 17.88 1.71 -1.69
CA ASP A 12 18.59 2.15 -0.49
C ASP A 12 17.61 2.72 0.53
N LEU A 13 17.09 1.85 1.40
CA LEU A 13 16.13 2.19 2.45
C LEU A 13 16.70 3.15 3.51
N THR A 14 18.01 3.32 3.61
CA THR A 14 18.61 4.26 4.57
C THR A 14 18.37 5.72 4.20
N ARG A 15 18.00 5.96 2.94
CA ARG A 15 17.68 7.30 2.39
C ARG A 15 16.20 7.62 2.40
N ASP A 16 15.35 6.65 2.76
CA ASP A 16 13.92 6.85 2.90
C ASP A 16 13.67 7.73 4.14
N PRO A 17 13.07 8.93 4.00
CA PRO A 17 12.74 9.77 5.14
C PRO A 17 11.64 9.16 6.02
N THR A 18 10.88 8.20 5.50
CA THR A 18 9.78 7.51 6.18
C THR A 18 9.86 5.99 5.98
N PRO A 19 10.93 5.32 6.47
CA PRO A 19 11.15 3.90 6.22
C PRO A 19 9.96 3.05 6.68
N GLY A 20 9.42 2.26 5.75
CA GLY A 20 8.31 1.34 6.02
C GLY A 20 6.92 1.97 5.91
N VAL A 21 6.81 3.25 5.57
CA VAL A 21 5.54 3.90 5.21
C VAL A 21 5.45 3.98 3.69
N ALA A 22 4.29 3.62 3.12
CA ALA A 22 4.08 3.81 1.70
C ALA A 22 3.86 5.31 1.41
N ASP A 23 4.49 5.85 0.35
CA ASP A 23 4.34 7.26 -0.05
C ASP A 23 2.90 7.70 -0.35
N HIS A 24 2.02 6.73 -0.59
CA HIS A 24 0.60 6.94 -0.87
C HIS A 24 -0.30 6.70 0.35
N ALA A 25 0.28 6.32 1.49
CA ALA A 25 -0.47 6.16 2.73
C ALA A 25 -0.90 7.54 3.26
N LEU A 26 -2.17 7.65 3.62
CA LEU A 26 -2.64 8.81 4.36
C LEU A 26 -2.18 8.71 5.83
N PRO A 27 -2.00 9.85 6.53
CA PRO A 27 -1.72 9.84 7.96
C PRO A 27 -2.78 9.10 8.77
N GLU A 28 -2.39 8.55 9.92
CA GLU A 28 -3.33 7.92 10.84
C GLU A 28 -4.41 8.92 11.29
N GLY A 29 -5.67 8.49 11.22
CA GLY A 29 -6.82 9.33 11.57
C GLY A 29 -7.22 10.36 10.50
N ALA A 30 -6.59 10.36 9.32
CA ALA A 30 -7.03 11.19 8.21
C ALA A 30 -8.48 10.87 7.81
N GLU A 31 -9.27 11.90 7.53
CA GLU A 31 -10.63 11.72 7.06
C GLU A 31 -10.66 11.02 5.70
N ARG A 32 -11.73 10.24 5.48
CA ARG A 32 -11.94 9.56 4.21
C ARG A 32 -12.13 10.60 3.11
N HIS A 33 -11.43 10.43 2.00
CA HIS A 33 -11.57 11.32 0.85
C HIS A 33 -13.03 11.33 0.35
N PRO A 34 -13.62 12.50 0.04
CA PRO A 34 -15.05 12.61 -0.29
C PRO A 34 -15.47 11.85 -1.55
N LEU A 35 -14.52 11.54 -2.43
CA LEU A 35 -14.76 10.73 -3.63
C LEU A 35 -14.86 9.22 -3.34
N ILE A 36 -14.49 8.78 -2.14
CA ILE A 36 -14.57 7.37 -1.75
C ILE A 36 -15.99 7.10 -1.23
N ASP A 37 -16.78 6.40 -2.05
CA ASP A 37 -18.12 5.95 -1.70
C ASP A 37 -18.10 4.44 -1.40
N LEU A 38 -18.00 4.11 -0.12
CA LEU A 38 -17.97 2.72 0.34
C LEU A 38 -19.30 1.99 0.18
N SER A 39 -20.41 2.68 -0.03
CA SER A 39 -21.71 2.02 -0.18
C SER A 39 -21.81 1.21 -1.47
N ARG A 40 -20.96 1.51 -2.45
CA ARG A 40 -20.88 0.82 -3.74
C ARG A 40 -19.85 -0.31 -3.77
N ASP A 41 -18.95 -0.32 -2.80
CA ASP A 41 -17.92 -1.35 -2.70
C ASP A 41 -18.56 -2.65 -2.17
N PRO A 42 -18.51 -3.77 -2.90
CA PRO A 42 -19.03 -5.04 -2.40
C PRO A 42 -18.22 -5.60 -1.21
N ASN A 43 -16.95 -5.19 -1.06
CA ASN A 43 -16.04 -5.66 -0.03
C ASN A 43 -15.46 -4.48 0.79
N PRO A 44 -16.30 -3.65 1.42
CA PRO A 44 -15.83 -2.43 2.06
C PRO A 44 -14.89 -2.77 3.22
N GLY A 45 -13.70 -2.17 3.22
CA GLY A 45 -12.69 -2.38 4.25
C GLY A 45 -11.82 -3.63 4.04
N LYS A 46 -12.01 -4.38 2.95
CA LYS A 46 -11.15 -5.49 2.56
C LYS A 46 -10.25 -5.04 1.41
N ALA A 47 -8.94 -5.12 1.60
CA ALA A 47 -8.01 -4.85 0.50
C ALA A 47 -8.07 -5.98 -0.53
N ASP A 48 -8.11 -5.64 -1.82
CA ASP A 48 -8.14 -6.64 -2.91
C ASP A 48 -6.88 -7.53 -2.96
N HIS A 49 -5.80 -7.08 -2.32
CA HIS A 49 -4.54 -7.80 -2.19
C HIS A 49 -4.33 -8.38 -0.79
N ALA A 50 -5.34 -8.34 0.07
CA ALA A 50 -5.25 -9.03 1.35
C ALA A 50 -5.05 -10.52 1.08
N LEU A 51 -4.14 -11.12 1.84
CA LEU A 51 -4.06 -12.58 1.91
C LEU A 51 -5.42 -13.10 2.40
N PRO A 52 -5.82 -14.32 2.01
CA PRO A 52 -6.94 -15.00 2.65
C PRO A 52 -6.69 -15.04 4.16
N ASP A 53 -7.75 -14.89 4.95
CA ASP A 53 -7.66 -15.14 6.37
C ASP A 53 -7.34 -16.64 6.57
N ASP A 54 -6.37 -16.97 7.42
CA ASP A 54 -6.10 -18.35 7.81
C ASP A 54 -7.33 -18.86 8.61
N GLU A 55 -8.00 -19.91 8.11
CA GLU A 55 -9.16 -20.55 8.77
C GLU A 55 -8.79 -21.24 10.10
#